data_AF-A0A0B6Z9B4-F1
#
_entry.id   AF-A0A0B6Z9B4-F1
#
_cell.length_a   1.000
_cell.length_b   1.000
_cell.length_c   1.000
_cell.angle_alpha   90.00
_cell.angle_beta   90.00
_cell.angle_gamma   90.00
#
_symmetry.space_group_name_H-M   'P 1'
#
loop_
_entity.id
_entity.type
_entity.pdbx_description
1 polymer ?
#
loop_
_entity_poly.entity_id
_entity_poly.type
_entity_poly.pdbx_seq_one_letter_code
_entity_poly.pdbx_strand_id
1 'polypeptide(L)'
;PLKLKNDVVTRWNSTYYMFQRICDIREAVEAALGWLHNPVETLTAEEWVILRELCAIFKPFDQITVELSKEKDITLSNVIVMARGLINALNRLRSVLKREISLTFLEEMLASLTDRFHQIQYHPVFSRATFLDPRFK
;
A
#
# COMPACT_ATOMS: atom_id res chain seq x y z
N PRO A 1 24.07 -4.00 0.24
CA PRO A 1 23.46 -4.94 1.20
C PRO A 1 22.08 -4.44 1.73
N LEU A 2 21.04 -5.27 1.61
CA LEU A 2 19.71 -4.99 2.18
C LEU A 2 19.72 -5.31 3.68
N LYS A 3 19.22 -4.38 4.52
CA LYS A 3 19.06 -4.54 5.98
C LYS A 3 17.60 -4.55 6.36
N LEU A 4 17.22 -5.13 7.50
CA LEU A 4 15.87 -4.96 8.04
C LEU A 4 15.51 -3.48 8.18
N LYS A 5 14.23 -3.17 8.00
CA LYS A 5 13.66 -1.84 8.24
C LYS A 5 12.70 -1.96 9.40
N ASN A 6 12.85 -1.11 10.40
CA ASN A 6 11.89 -1.04 11.50
C ASN A 6 10.71 -0.15 11.11
N ASP A 7 9.56 -0.48 11.69
CA ASP A 7 8.40 0.38 11.65
C ASP A 7 8.65 1.68 12.42
N VAL A 8 8.06 2.77 11.95
CA VAL A 8 8.18 4.12 12.50
C VAL A 8 6.79 4.73 12.57
N VAL A 9 6.20 4.76 13.77
CA VAL A 9 4.80 5.15 14.01
C VAL A 9 4.40 6.49 13.36
N THR A 10 5.32 7.44 13.25
CA THR A 10 5.04 8.77 12.67
C THR A 10 5.05 8.80 11.14
N ARG A 11 5.36 7.70 10.46
CA ARG A 11 5.42 7.60 9.00
C ARG A 11 4.60 6.41 8.54
N TRP A 12 3.38 6.64 8.09
CA TRP A 12 2.44 5.58 7.71
C TRP A 12 3.03 4.51 6.75
N ASN A 13 3.97 4.90 5.87
CA ASN A 13 4.65 4.01 4.92
C ASN A 13 5.68 3.05 5.53
N SER A 14 6.12 3.26 6.77
CA SER A 14 7.19 2.44 7.36
C SER A 14 6.76 0.99 7.54
N THR A 15 5.50 0.74 7.89
CA THR A 15 4.98 -0.62 8.08
C THR A 15 5.03 -1.38 6.76
N TYR A 16 4.56 -0.75 5.68
CA TYR A 16 4.66 -1.32 4.32
C TYR A 16 6.13 -1.62 3.95
N TYR A 17 7.04 -0.67 4.16
CA TYR A 17 8.44 -0.87 3.84
C TYR A 17 9.12 -1.94 4.69
N MET A 18 8.71 -2.11 5.95
CA MET A 18 9.16 -3.20 6.81
C MET A 18 8.70 -4.55 6.25
N PHE A 19 7.40 -4.68 5.92
CA PHE A 19 6.83 -5.91 5.37
C PHE A 19 7.46 -6.28 4.02
N GLN A 20 7.61 -5.31 3.11
CA GLN A 20 8.27 -5.55 1.84
C GLN A 20 9.72 -5.99 2.07
N ARG A 21 10.44 -5.30 2.97
CA ARG A 21 11.84 -5.62 3.24
C ARG A 21 12.02 -7.01 3.79
N ILE A 22 11.23 -7.42 4.78
CA ILE A 22 11.35 -8.76 5.39
C ILE A 22 11.03 -9.86 4.36
N CYS A 23 10.10 -9.62 3.44
CA CYS A 23 9.84 -10.52 2.31
C CYS A 23 11.04 -10.59 1.35
N ASP A 24 11.68 -9.46 1.03
CA ASP A 24 12.81 -9.40 0.10
C ASP A 24 14.06 -10.13 0.62
N ILE A 25 14.25 -10.16 1.95
CA ILE A 25 15.43 -10.77 2.58
C ILE A 25 15.12 -12.06 3.35
N ARG A 26 13.98 -12.69 3.04
CA ARG A 26 13.47 -13.87 3.76
C ARG A 26 14.55 -14.95 3.96
N GLU A 27 15.21 -15.37 2.88
CA GLU A 27 16.21 -16.44 2.92
C GLU A 27 17.39 -16.10 3.85
N ALA A 28 17.86 -14.84 3.80
CA ALA A 28 18.95 -14.39 4.65
C ALA A 28 18.53 -14.32 6.13
N VAL A 29 17.28 -13.95 6.40
CA VAL A 29 16.73 -13.92 7.76
C VAL A 29 16.53 -15.34 8.29
N GLU A 30 15.91 -16.23 7.53
CA GLU A 30 15.73 -17.64 7.91
C GLU A 30 17.07 -18.33 8.16
N ALA A 31 18.07 -18.12 7.29
CA ALA A 31 19.41 -18.61 7.49
C ALA A 31 20.02 -18.09 8.80
N ALA A 32 20.03 -16.77 9.01
CA ALA A 32 20.61 -16.15 10.21
C ALA A 32 19.93 -16.62 11.51
N LEU A 33 18.61 -16.78 11.51
CA LEU A 33 17.85 -17.29 12.65
C LEU A 33 18.19 -18.76 12.94
N GLY A 34 18.46 -19.57 11.91
CA GLY A 34 18.90 -20.96 12.07
C GLY A 34 20.25 -21.13 12.78
N TRP A 35 21.08 -20.09 12.85
CA TRP A 35 22.36 -20.09 13.58
C TRP A 35 22.23 -19.67 15.05
N LEU A 36 21.05 -19.23 15.50
CA LEU A 36 20.86 -18.78 16.88
C LEU A 36 20.74 -19.98 17.82
N HIS A 37 21.54 -20.00 18.88
CA HIS A 37 21.44 -20.99 19.96
C HIS A 37 20.10 -20.93 20.72
N ASN A 38 19.42 -19.77 20.68
CA ASN A 38 18.08 -19.58 21.21
C ASN A 38 17.12 -19.30 20.04
N PRO A 39 16.27 -20.27 19.64
CA PRO A 39 15.38 -20.08 18.51
C PRO A 39 14.38 -18.98 18.82
N VAL A 40 14.35 -17.96 17.96
CA VAL A 40 13.29 -16.95 17.93
C VAL A 40 12.12 -17.54 17.16
N GLU A 41 10.90 -17.31 17.64
CA GLU A 41 9.70 -17.72 16.91
C GLU A 41 9.69 -17.06 15.52
N THR A 42 9.64 -17.91 14.49
CA THR A 42 9.64 -17.48 13.09
C THR A 42 8.24 -17.44 12.54
N LEU A 43 7.99 -16.55 11.58
CA LEU A 43 6.75 -16.53 10.84
C LEU A 43 6.48 -17.89 10.17
N THR A 44 5.27 -18.38 10.36
CA THR A 44 4.74 -19.58 9.70
C THR A 44 4.64 -19.36 8.19
N ALA A 45 4.56 -20.46 7.44
CA ALA A 45 4.34 -20.40 5.99
C ALA A 45 3.09 -19.59 5.61
N GLU A 46 2.05 -19.64 6.46
CA GLU A 46 0.80 -18.91 6.26
C GLU A 46 0.98 -17.41 6.48
N GLU A 47 1.67 -17.00 7.54
CA GLU A 47 1.96 -15.59 7.82
C GLU A 47 2.83 -14.96 6.72
N TRP A 48 3.76 -15.72 6.12
CA TRP A 48 4.51 -15.24 4.95
C TRP A 48 3.63 -14.99 3.73
N VAL A 49 2.55 -15.76 3.54
CA VAL A 49 1.59 -15.51 2.46
C VAL A 49 0.78 -14.25 2.77
N ILE A 50 0.28 -14.12 3.99
CA ILE A 50 -0.47 -12.94 4.45
C ILE A 50 0.38 -11.67 4.28
N LEU A 51 1.65 -11.68 4.69
CA LEU A 51 2.53 -10.52 4.54
C LEU A 51 2.70 -10.06 3.09
N ARG A 52 2.84 -11.01 2.15
CA ARG A 52 2.93 -10.66 0.71
C ARG A 52 1.61 -10.09 0.19
N GLU A 53 0.49 -10.65 0.63
CA GLU A 53 -0.84 -10.16 0.29
C GLU A 53 -1.07 -8.75 0.82
N LEU A 54 -0.70 -8.47 2.08
CA LEU A 54 -0.73 -7.13 2.65
C LEU A 54 0.18 -6.16 1.88
N CYS A 55 1.40 -6.58 1.49
CA CYS A 55 2.27 -5.77 0.65
C CYS A 55 1.61 -5.42 -0.69
N ALA A 56 0.88 -6.35 -1.30
CA ALA A 56 0.14 -6.09 -2.54
C ALA A 56 -0.98 -5.06 -2.35
N ILE A 57 -1.66 -5.08 -1.19
CA ILE A 57 -2.70 -4.12 -0.83
C ILE A 57 -2.10 -2.73 -0.56
N PHE A 58 -0.97 -2.63 0.16
CA PHE A 58 -0.33 -1.35 0.48
C PHE A 58 0.34 -0.68 -0.71
N LYS A 59 0.86 -1.46 -1.67
CA LYS A 59 1.66 -0.95 -2.79
C LYS A 59 0.96 0.18 -3.61
N PRO A 60 -0.32 0.06 -4.00
CA PRO A 60 -1.03 1.16 -4.67
C PRO A 60 -1.09 2.46 -3.86
N PHE A 61 -1.21 2.39 -2.53
CA PHE A 61 -1.22 3.59 -1.68
C PHE A 61 0.13 4.28 -1.67
N ASP A 62 1.21 3.51 -1.54
CA ASP A 62 2.57 4.05 -1.55
C ASP A 62 2.88 4.71 -2.89
N GLN A 63 2.55 4.05 -4.00
CA GLN A 63 2.74 4.58 -5.34
C GLN A 63 2.04 5.93 -5.53
N ILE A 64 0.77 6.04 -5.14
CA ILE A 64 0.01 7.28 -5.25
C ILE A 64 0.57 8.36 -4.33
N THR A 65 0.95 8.00 -3.10
CA THR A 65 1.48 8.98 -2.15
C THR A 65 2.82 9.53 -2.59
N VAL A 66 3.71 8.67 -3.10
CA VAL A 66 5.00 9.10 -3.68
C VAL A 66 4.75 10.04 -4.85
N GLU A 67 3.79 9.71 -5.73
CA GLU A 67 3.42 10.56 -6.87
C GLU A 67 2.88 11.92 -6.43
N LEU A 68 1.97 11.94 -5.45
CA LEU A 68 1.38 13.17 -4.90
C LEU A 68 2.35 13.98 -4.04
N SER A 69 3.45 13.38 -3.59
CA SER A 69 4.50 14.07 -2.81
C SER A 69 5.56 14.72 -3.70
N LYS A 70 5.45 14.60 -5.03
CA LYS A 70 6.36 15.29 -5.95
C LYS A 70 6.03 16.78 -5.99
N GLU A 71 6.92 17.58 -5.41
CA GLU A 71 6.76 19.05 -5.34
C GLU A 71 6.75 19.74 -6.71
N LYS A 72 7.36 19.12 -7.74
CA LYS A 72 7.56 19.74 -9.05
C LYS A 72 6.40 19.54 -10.03
N ASP A 73 5.44 18.68 -9.71
CA ASP A 73 4.33 18.32 -10.59
C ASP A 73 3.01 18.90 -10.08
N ILE A 74 2.09 19.23 -11.00
CA ILE A 74 0.72 19.63 -10.62
C ILE A 74 0.00 18.38 -10.08
N THR A 75 -0.07 18.26 -8.76
CA THR A 75 -0.69 17.13 -8.07
C THR A 75 -2.19 17.28 -7.88
N LEU A 76 -2.69 18.53 -7.86
CA LEU A 76 -4.09 18.82 -7.53
C LEU A 76 -5.11 18.27 -8.55
N SER A 77 -4.79 18.35 -9.85
CA SER A 77 -5.63 17.80 -10.92
C SER A 77 -5.59 16.26 -10.98
N ASN A 78 -4.55 15.64 -10.42
CA ASN A 78 -4.42 14.18 -10.39
C ASN A 78 -5.29 13.54 -9.30
N VAL A 79 -5.70 14.27 -8.26
CA VAL A 79 -6.29 13.68 -7.05
C VAL A 79 -7.55 12.86 -7.35
N ILE A 80 -8.46 13.34 -8.20
CA ILE A 80 -9.68 12.60 -8.57
C ILE A 80 -9.32 11.30 -9.31
N VAL A 81 -8.39 11.41 -10.27
CA VAL A 81 -7.95 10.27 -11.09
C VAL A 81 -7.23 9.23 -10.23
N MET A 82 -6.36 9.67 -9.33
CA MET A 82 -5.63 8.81 -8.40
C MET A 82 -6.55 8.11 -7.41
N ALA A 83 -7.53 8.82 -6.83
CA ALA A 83 -8.50 8.20 -5.92
C ALA A 83 -9.30 7.09 -6.61
N ARG A 84 -9.77 7.33 -7.85
CA ARG A 84 -10.45 6.30 -8.65
C ARG A 84 -9.50 5.16 -9.04
N GLY A 85 -8.28 5.50 -9.43
CA GLY A 85 -7.23 4.52 -9.75
C GLY A 85 -6.92 3.60 -8.58
N LEU A 86 -6.83 4.15 -7.37
CA LEU A 86 -6.63 3.40 -6.13
C LEU A 86 -7.76 2.41 -5.87
N ILE A 87 -9.01 2.88 -5.89
CA ILE A 87 -10.19 2.04 -5.69
C ILE A 87 -10.22 0.92 -6.73
N ASN A 88 -9.93 1.22 -8.00
CA ASN A 88 -9.88 0.22 -9.06
C ASN A 88 -8.74 -0.79 -8.86
N ALA A 89 -7.56 -0.35 -8.45
CA ALA A 89 -6.43 -1.22 -8.17
C ALA A 89 -6.76 -2.19 -7.03
N LEU A 90 -7.35 -1.70 -5.95
CA LEU A 90 -7.77 -2.52 -4.81
C LEU A 90 -8.88 -3.50 -5.17
N ASN A 91 -9.88 -3.08 -5.94
CA ASN A 91 -10.93 -3.99 -6.41
C ASN A 91 -10.38 -5.17 -7.24
N ARG A 92 -9.33 -4.96 -8.03
CA ARG A 92 -8.68 -6.04 -8.80
C ARG A 92 -8.02 -7.08 -7.88
N LEU A 93 -7.53 -6.66 -6.71
CA LEU A 93 -6.90 -7.56 -5.75
C LEU A 93 -7.87 -8.57 -5.15
N ARG A 94 -9.19 -8.30 -5.11
CA ARG A 94 -10.21 -9.25 -4.60
C ARG A 94 -10.10 -10.65 -5.22
N SER A 95 -9.74 -10.71 -6.51
CA SER A 95 -9.59 -11.98 -7.24
C SER A 95 -8.24 -12.68 -7.04
N VAL A 96 -7.27 -11.97 -6.45
CA VAL A 96 -5.87 -12.40 -6.30
C VAL A 96 -5.58 -12.86 -4.87
N LEU A 97 -6.14 -12.14 -3.89
CA LEU A 97 -5.98 -12.44 -2.47
C LEU A 97 -6.67 -13.76 -2.12
N LYS A 98 -5.98 -14.61 -1.37
CA LYS A 98 -6.46 -15.94 -0.99
C LYS A 98 -6.85 -16.01 0.47
N ARG A 99 -6.27 -15.17 1.33
CA ARG A 99 -6.43 -15.29 2.77
C ARG A 99 -7.53 -14.37 3.26
N GLU A 100 -8.38 -14.91 4.13
CA GLU A 100 -9.54 -14.20 4.68
C GLU A 100 -9.12 -12.91 5.39
N ILE A 101 -8.03 -12.95 6.17
CA ILE A 101 -7.48 -11.76 6.85
C ILE A 101 -7.12 -10.66 5.84
N SER A 102 -6.46 -11.01 4.73
CA SER A 102 -6.11 -10.06 3.68
C SER A 102 -7.34 -9.51 2.97
N LEU A 103 -8.36 -10.33 2.74
CA LEU A 103 -9.63 -9.92 2.13
C LEU A 103 -10.39 -8.96 3.05
N THR A 104 -10.53 -9.29 4.33
CA THR A 104 -11.16 -8.39 5.32
C THR A 104 -10.45 -7.05 5.39
N PHE A 105 -9.11 -7.07 5.45
CA PHE A 105 -8.31 -5.85 5.43
C PHE A 105 -8.52 -5.04 4.15
N LEU A 106 -8.57 -5.70 2.98
CA LEU A 106 -8.87 -5.04 1.70
C LEU A 106 -10.24 -4.36 1.72
N GLU A 107 -11.27 -5.03 2.22
CA GLU A 107 -12.63 -4.49 2.30
C GLU A 107 -12.72 -3.30 3.26
N GLU A 108 -12.06 -3.35 4.41
CA GLU A 108 -11.98 -2.22 5.35
C GLU A 108 -11.31 -1.01 4.70
N MET A 109 -10.21 -1.23 3.96
CA MET A 109 -9.52 -0.17 3.23
C MET A 109 -10.38 0.42 2.11
N LEU A 110 -11.08 -0.42 1.33
CA LEU A 110 -12.00 0.02 0.29
C LEU A 110 -13.17 0.83 0.85
N ALA A 111 -13.76 0.38 1.96
CA ALA A 111 -14.84 1.09 2.64
C ALA A 111 -14.36 2.46 3.12
N SER A 112 -13.20 2.54 3.78
CA SER A 112 -12.63 3.79 4.26
C SER A 112 -12.31 4.77 3.12
N LEU A 113 -11.74 4.28 2.02
CA LEU A 113 -11.46 5.11 0.84
C LEU A 113 -12.74 5.62 0.19
N THR A 114 -13.74 4.76 0.05
CA THR A 114 -15.03 5.16 -0.52
C THR A 114 -15.68 6.23 0.34
N ASP A 115 -15.75 6.02 1.65
CA ASP A 115 -16.29 7.01 2.59
C ASP A 115 -15.54 8.36 2.53
N ARG A 116 -14.20 8.34 2.50
CA ARG A 116 -13.42 9.59 2.45
C ARG A 116 -13.48 10.32 1.11
N PHE A 117 -13.54 9.59 -0.01
CA PHE A 117 -13.35 10.14 -1.34
C PHE A 117 -14.60 10.12 -2.24
N HIS A 118 -15.74 9.58 -1.79
CA HIS A 118 -16.96 9.48 -2.61
C HIS A 118 -17.43 10.83 -3.19
N GLN A 119 -17.21 11.94 -2.48
CA GLN A 119 -17.61 13.28 -2.93
C GLN A 119 -16.48 14.09 -3.59
N ILE A 120 -15.26 13.54 -3.74
CA ILE A 120 -14.10 14.35 -4.16
C ILE A 120 -14.28 14.99 -5.53
N GLN A 121 -15.04 14.34 -6.41
CA GLN A 121 -15.40 14.84 -7.73
C GLN A 121 -16.35 16.04 -7.72
N TYR A 122 -17.09 16.27 -6.63
CA TYR A 122 -17.99 17.41 -6.49
C TYR A 122 -17.32 18.59 -5.78
N HIS A 123 -16.16 18.37 -5.18
CA HIS A 123 -15.41 19.44 -4.54
C HIS A 123 -14.88 20.43 -5.60
N PRO A 124 -15.25 21.72 -5.53
CA PRO A 124 -15.05 22.68 -6.62
C PRO A 124 -13.59 22.90 -7.00
N VAL A 125 -12.68 22.78 -6.04
CA VAL A 125 -11.23 22.94 -6.29
C VAL A 125 -10.68 21.77 -7.10
N PHE A 126 -10.99 20.53 -6.70
CA PHE A 126 -10.46 19.33 -7.36
C PHE A 126 -11.11 19.14 -8.73
N SER A 127 -12.42 19.39 -8.85
CA SER A 127 -13.15 19.25 -10.11
C SER A 127 -12.67 20.27 -11.15
N ARG A 128 -12.50 21.54 -10.78
CA ARG A 128 -11.97 22.58 -11.67
C ARG A 128 -10.52 22.30 -12.07
N ALA A 129 -9.66 21.94 -11.11
CA ALA A 129 -8.27 21.60 -11.39
C ALA A 129 -8.17 20.43 -12.38
N THR A 130 -8.96 19.36 -12.16
CA THR A 130 -8.98 18.19 -13.05
C THR A 130 -9.53 18.53 -14.44
N PHE A 131 -10.62 19.32 -14.52
CA PHE A 131 -11.23 19.72 -15.78
C PHE A 131 -10.34 20.63 -16.64
N LEU A 132 -9.58 21.53 -16.00
CA LEU A 132 -8.66 22.44 -16.68
C LEU A 132 -7.38 21.74 -17.16
N ASP A 133 -7.06 20.57 -16.62
CA ASP A 133 -5.87 19.83 -16.99
C ASP A 133 -6.05 19.12 -18.35
N PRO A 134 -5.26 19.47 -19.38
CA PRO A 134 -5.39 18.88 -20.71
C PRO A 134 -5.06 17.38 -20.74
N ARG A 135 -4.38 16.83 -19.73
CA ARG A 135 -4.04 15.39 -19.65
C ARG A 135 -5.28 14.50 -19.47
N PHE A 136 -6.41 15.08 -19.06
CA PHE A 136 -7.64 14.34 -18.74
C PHE A 136 -8.82 14.67 -19.66
N LYS A 137 -8.54 15.26 -20.84
CA LYS A 137 -9.53 15.55 -21.88
C LYS A 137 -9.55 14.48 -22.97
#